data_AF-A0AAU1HGZ3-F1
#
_entry.id   AF-A0AAU1HGZ3-F1
#
_cell.length_a   1.000
_cell.length_b   1.000
_cell.length_c   1.000
_cell.angle_alpha   90.00
_cell.angle_beta   90.00
_cell.angle_gamma   90.00
#
_symmetry.space_group_name_H-M   'P 1'
#
loop_
_entity.id
_entity.type
_entity.pdbx_description
1 polymer ?
#
loop_
_entity_poly.entity_id
_entity_poly.type
_entity_poly.pdbx_seq_one_letter_code
_entity_poly.pdbx_strand_id
1 'polypeptide(L)'
;MAGQQLIFRDLARYPVIAQALDNQWLPSDLAAARQHANAPSGRLPDHVAASSAELRRALVNSGTLVVNRAYFINNQAVSANYLPTAEPSERQAFIDLLNGRALVPFLYSERDPAAEYGWTSDPQVHRAWQRLLSDDAEPALVRFDWDDDANREATDDINHFFSSRLTTLMRLREAPLKKHLGISLDQARAMKEGILTDLAVWATRQDLYATITREAVYKEFLTRPGTEVHEGLLREGEHVVAAKQLIDLLYNLGVPKASGVTALTPPGSPPRSALQELRDDVRSRPDDPEQIGLLLRDVFADALHRAVDGPRSYGSLSLSDITRLRTTEEWYGYVNALDTFVRGSFKDGRVPTPEEFRAGTGDVARLHRGMLGAARRSSRTRQGFQREMKVALVLESAGIALQVTAGEEVSLLAGSLQMATALAGALSVRLEFFDREGRGARSGLGHSLTLPSLQLRNVRKDWEEILKSYGGRVVETGADPRRSQADQQSPHV
;
A
#
# COMPACT_ATOMS: atom_id res chain seq x y z
N MET A 1 32.99 7.59 4.58
CA MET A 1 32.61 6.64 5.66
C MET A 1 31.81 5.54 5.02
N ALA A 2 32.20 4.28 5.21
CA ALA A 2 31.52 3.16 4.58
C ALA A 2 30.47 2.60 5.56
N GLY A 3 29.26 3.17 5.51
CA GLY A 3 28.10 2.51 6.11
C GLY A 3 27.96 1.10 5.54
N GLN A 4 27.34 0.19 6.30
CA GLN A 4 27.23 -1.19 5.86
C GLN A 4 26.49 -1.29 4.52
N GLN A 5 27.16 -1.90 3.55
CA GLN A 5 26.64 -2.13 2.20
C GLN A 5 25.71 -3.35 2.21
N LEU A 6 24.45 -3.13 1.87
CA LEU A 6 23.42 -4.17 1.75
C LEU A 6 22.85 -4.18 0.33
N ILE A 7 22.36 -5.34 -0.08
CA ILE A 7 21.40 -5.45 -1.18
C ILE A 7 20.03 -5.84 -0.62
N PHE A 8 18.96 -5.68 -1.40
CA PHE A 8 17.59 -5.87 -0.90
C PHE A 8 17.32 -7.24 -0.26
N ARG A 9 18.02 -8.29 -0.69
CA ARG A 9 17.91 -9.64 -0.10
C ARG A 9 18.49 -9.74 1.32
N ASP A 10 19.37 -8.82 1.70
CA ASP A 10 20.00 -8.78 3.03
C ASP A 10 19.09 -8.11 4.07
N LEU A 11 18.01 -7.46 3.62
CA LEU A 11 17.04 -6.83 4.50
C LEU A 11 16.19 -7.91 5.20
N ALA A 12 16.07 -7.80 6.51
CA ALA A 12 15.35 -8.74 7.35
C ALA A 12 14.15 -8.07 8.05
N ARG A 13 13.30 -8.90 8.67
CA ARG A 13 12.17 -8.45 9.51
C ARG A 13 11.20 -7.56 8.73
N TYR A 14 10.59 -8.12 7.70
CA TYR A 14 9.51 -7.47 6.96
C TYR A 14 9.90 -6.09 6.39
N PRO A 15 10.81 -6.05 5.39
CA PRO A 15 11.21 -4.80 4.75
C PRO A 15 10.06 -4.22 3.92
N VAL A 16 9.83 -2.92 4.07
CA VAL A 16 8.77 -2.18 3.36
C VAL A 16 9.29 -0.89 2.74
N ILE A 17 8.60 -0.40 1.72
CA ILE A 17 8.73 0.96 1.19
C ILE A 17 7.38 1.66 1.32
N ALA A 18 7.37 2.83 1.95
CA ALA A 18 6.15 3.61 2.14
C ALA A 18 5.97 4.64 1.02
N GLN A 19 4.87 4.52 0.27
CA GLN A 19 4.53 5.48 -0.81
C GLN A 19 4.41 6.92 -0.29
N ALA A 20 3.96 7.11 0.95
CA ALA A 20 3.76 8.44 1.52
C ALA A 20 5.04 9.24 1.79
N LEU A 21 6.21 8.59 1.73
CA LEU A 21 7.50 9.26 1.89
C LEU A 21 8.01 9.85 0.57
N ASP A 22 7.35 9.53 -0.53
CA ASP A 22 7.58 10.19 -1.80
C ASP A 22 7.34 11.70 -1.71
N ASN A 23 8.26 12.49 -2.25
CA ASN A 23 8.24 13.95 -2.19
C ASN A 23 7.06 14.60 -2.93
N GLN A 24 6.37 13.86 -3.80
CA GLN A 24 5.20 14.29 -4.58
C GLN A 24 3.88 13.69 -4.07
N TRP A 25 3.92 12.80 -3.06
CA TRP A 25 2.71 12.20 -2.53
C TRP A 25 1.85 13.23 -1.78
N LEU A 26 0.53 13.14 -1.97
CA LEU A 26 -0.48 13.87 -1.21
C LEU A 26 -1.71 12.98 -1.01
N PRO A 27 -2.36 13.01 0.17
CA PRO A 27 -3.73 12.55 0.33
C PRO A 27 -4.68 13.18 -0.69
N SER A 28 -5.74 12.48 -1.08
CA SER A 28 -6.64 12.92 -2.16
C SER A 28 -7.31 14.28 -1.89
N ASP A 29 -7.70 14.53 -0.64
CA ASP A 29 -8.29 15.79 -0.18
C ASP A 29 -7.28 16.95 -0.25
N LEU A 30 -6.06 16.72 0.22
CA LEU A 30 -4.98 17.71 0.11
C LEU A 30 -4.59 17.97 -1.35
N ALA A 31 -4.59 16.93 -2.20
CA ALA A 31 -4.35 17.07 -3.63
C ALA A 31 -5.45 17.90 -4.31
N ALA A 32 -6.73 17.68 -3.98
CA ALA A 32 -7.84 18.48 -4.51
C ALA A 32 -7.72 19.96 -4.15
N ALA A 33 -7.28 20.27 -2.93
CA ALA A 33 -7.03 21.66 -2.52
C ALA A 33 -5.96 22.37 -3.37
N ARG A 34 -5.04 21.63 -4.02
CA ARG A 34 -4.01 22.19 -4.91
C ARG A 34 -4.53 22.64 -6.27
N GLN A 35 -5.78 22.31 -6.61
CA GLN A 35 -6.40 22.76 -7.85
C GLN A 35 -6.93 24.19 -7.73
N HIS A 36 -7.23 24.68 -6.52
CA HIS A 36 -7.78 26.02 -6.31
C HIS A 36 -6.85 27.13 -6.81
N ALA A 37 -7.41 28.15 -7.45
CA ALA A 37 -6.65 29.28 -8.00
C ALA A 37 -5.72 29.95 -6.97
N ASN A 38 -6.18 30.06 -5.72
CA ASN A 38 -5.46 30.67 -4.60
C ASN A 38 -4.63 29.66 -3.76
N ALA A 39 -4.45 28.42 -4.22
CA ALA A 39 -3.62 27.46 -3.52
C ALA A 39 -2.17 27.97 -3.40
N PRO A 40 -1.57 27.97 -2.19
CA PRO A 40 -0.19 28.43 -2.02
C PRO A 40 0.80 27.46 -2.67
N SER A 41 1.89 27.97 -3.24
CA SER A 41 2.97 27.14 -3.76
C SER A 41 3.74 26.45 -2.63
N GLY A 42 4.39 25.33 -2.95
CA GLY A 42 5.22 24.61 -1.99
C GLY A 42 4.41 23.85 -0.94
N ARG A 43 5.09 23.36 0.10
CA ARG A 43 4.49 22.40 1.03
C ARG A 43 3.73 23.05 2.17
N LEU A 44 2.51 22.56 2.38
CA LEU A 44 1.65 22.96 3.48
C LEU A 44 1.93 22.15 4.75
N PRO A 45 1.73 22.72 5.95
CA PRO A 45 1.85 21.99 7.22
C PRO A 45 1.04 20.68 7.26
N ASP A 46 -0.16 20.68 6.68
CA ASP A 46 -1.02 19.48 6.66
C ASP A 46 -0.44 18.34 5.82
N HIS A 47 0.28 18.65 4.73
CA HIS A 47 1.02 17.65 3.96
C HIS A 47 2.13 17.06 4.82
N VAL A 48 2.93 17.90 5.48
CA VAL A 48 4.00 17.43 6.36
C VAL A 48 3.43 16.55 7.48
N ALA A 49 2.32 16.95 8.09
CA ALA A 49 1.63 16.18 9.11
C ALA A 49 1.15 14.80 8.60
N ALA A 50 0.54 14.75 7.41
CA ALA A 50 0.11 13.49 6.79
C ALA A 50 1.30 12.56 6.52
N SER A 51 2.37 13.07 5.89
CA SER A 51 3.57 12.27 5.59
C SER A 51 4.30 11.84 6.88
N SER A 52 4.26 12.65 7.93
CA SER A 52 4.85 12.32 9.24
C SER A 52 4.06 11.21 9.94
N ALA A 53 2.72 11.26 9.86
CA ALA A 53 1.87 10.20 10.37
C ALA A 53 2.15 8.86 9.65
N GLU A 54 2.37 8.91 8.34
CA GLU A 54 2.70 7.73 7.53
C GLU A 54 4.12 7.22 7.77
N LEU A 55 5.11 8.09 8.00
CA LEU A 55 6.44 7.70 8.47
C LEU A 55 6.35 6.87 9.75
N ARG A 56 5.60 7.38 10.74
CA ARG A 56 5.39 6.72 12.04
C ARG A 56 4.67 5.39 11.87
N ARG A 57 3.62 5.35 11.06
CA ARG A 57 2.87 4.13 10.72
C ARG A 57 3.77 3.06 10.08
N ALA A 58 4.61 3.46 9.12
CA ALA A 58 5.52 2.56 8.45
C ALA A 58 6.57 2.00 9.43
N LEU A 59 7.13 2.82 10.31
CA LEU A 59 8.10 2.39 11.32
C LEU A 59 7.51 1.48 12.40
N VAL A 60 6.22 1.60 12.72
CA VAL A 60 5.54 0.67 13.65
C VAL A 60 5.28 -0.68 12.98
N ASN A 61 4.85 -0.67 11.71
CA ASN A 61 4.40 -1.86 10.99
C ASN A 61 5.46 -2.52 10.11
N SER A 62 6.74 -2.25 10.36
CA SER A 62 7.85 -2.89 9.65
C SER A 62 9.06 -3.03 10.54
N GLY A 63 9.86 -4.09 10.34
CA GLY A 63 11.17 -4.15 10.96
C GLY A 63 12.19 -3.29 10.23
N THR A 64 12.06 -3.13 8.91
CA THR A 64 12.89 -2.21 8.13
C THR A 64 12.05 -1.38 7.18
N LEU A 65 12.17 -0.06 7.29
CA LEU A 65 11.61 0.90 6.36
C LEU A 65 12.71 1.39 5.42
N VAL A 66 12.57 1.05 4.15
CA VAL A 66 13.47 1.51 3.09
C VAL A 66 12.94 2.83 2.53
N VAL A 67 13.82 3.83 2.44
CA VAL A 67 13.47 5.17 1.98
C VAL A 67 14.49 5.60 0.93
N ASN A 68 14.02 6.07 -0.23
CA ASN A 68 14.91 6.63 -1.24
C ASN A 68 15.72 7.78 -0.63
N ARG A 69 17.05 7.77 -0.82
CA ARG A 69 17.98 8.79 -0.35
C ARG A 69 17.49 10.21 -0.62
N ALA A 70 16.86 10.45 -1.77
CA ALA A 70 16.34 11.75 -2.16
C ALA A 70 15.29 12.28 -1.17
N TYR A 71 14.53 11.42 -0.52
CA TYR A 71 13.47 11.81 0.40
C TYR A 71 13.97 12.19 1.78
N PHE A 72 15.19 11.80 2.18
CA PHE A 72 15.78 12.34 3.40
C PHE A 72 15.93 13.85 3.30
N ILE A 73 16.28 14.36 2.12
CA ILE A 73 16.51 15.79 1.89
C ILE A 73 15.25 16.48 1.39
N ASN A 74 14.55 15.84 0.46
CA ASN A 74 13.39 16.44 -0.20
C ASN A 74 12.07 16.08 0.48
N ASN A 75 11.99 15.42 1.63
CA ASN A 75 10.74 15.22 2.38
C ASN A 75 10.83 15.82 3.79
N GLN A 76 10.04 16.86 4.06
CA GLN A 76 10.07 17.56 5.35
C GLN A 76 9.62 16.68 6.51
N ALA A 77 8.75 15.69 6.27
CA ALA A 77 8.37 14.73 7.30
C ALA A 77 9.53 13.84 7.73
N VAL A 78 10.57 13.69 6.90
CA VAL A 78 11.81 12.99 7.23
C VAL A 78 12.84 13.98 7.77
N SER A 79 13.10 15.08 7.05
CA SER A 79 14.17 16.02 7.41
C SER A 79 13.97 16.72 8.74
N ALA A 80 12.72 17.02 9.12
CA ALA A 80 12.41 17.63 10.41
C ALA A 80 12.91 16.84 11.62
N ASN A 81 13.21 15.54 11.47
CA ASN A 81 13.66 14.70 12.58
C ASN A 81 15.17 14.74 12.83
N TYR A 82 15.98 15.24 11.90
CA TYR A 82 17.44 15.31 12.06
C TYR A 82 18.02 16.72 11.96
N LEU A 83 17.20 17.71 11.57
CA LEU A 83 17.62 19.10 11.57
C LEU A 83 18.10 19.53 12.97
N PRO A 84 19.04 20.48 13.08
CA PRO A 84 19.50 20.99 14.37
C PRO A 84 18.40 21.60 15.25
N THR A 85 17.26 21.96 14.66
CA THR A 85 16.07 22.48 15.34
C THR A 85 15.14 21.38 15.87
N ALA A 86 15.42 20.11 15.57
CA ALA A 86 14.64 18.99 16.09
C ALA A 86 14.84 18.85 17.61
N GLU A 87 13.79 18.41 18.30
CA GLU A 87 13.87 18.05 19.72
C GLU A 87 14.98 17.01 19.95
N PRO A 88 15.87 17.17 20.95
CA PRO A 88 17.02 16.28 21.14
C PRO A 88 16.67 14.80 21.22
N SER A 89 15.54 14.46 21.88
CA SER A 89 15.07 13.08 21.98
C SER A 89 14.58 12.51 20.64
N GLU A 90 14.02 13.34 19.77
CA GLU A 90 13.56 12.93 18.44
C GLU A 90 14.75 12.76 17.49
N ARG A 91 15.73 13.67 17.57
CA ARG A 91 16.98 13.55 16.81
C ARG A 91 17.73 12.28 17.18
N GLN A 92 17.88 11.99 18.47
CA GLN A 92 18.51 10.76 18.93
C GLN A 92 17.75 9.52 18.45
N ALA A 93 16.41 9.53 18.59
CA ALA A 93 15.60 8.42 18.11
C ALA A 93 15.74 8.19 16.59
N PHE A 94 15.86 9.27 15.79
CA PHE A 94 16.13 9.17 14.36
C PHE A 94 17.49 8.53 14.06
N ILE A 95 18.54 8.92 14.78
CA ILE A 95 19.88 8.33 14.70
C ILE A 95 19.82 6.83 15.06
N ASP A 96 19.13 6.48 16.15
CA ASP A 96 18.98 5.09 16.60
C ASP A 96 18.25 4.23 15.54
N LEU A 97 17.24 4.80 14.86
CA LEU A 97 16.53 4.12 13.78
C LEU A 97 17.43 3.87 12.55
N LEU A 98 18.30 4.83 12.20
CA LEU A 98 19.29 4.69 11.13
C LEU A 98 20.33 3.62 11.46
N ASN A 99 20.98 3.75 12.62
CA ASN A 99 22.06 2.87 13.06
C ASN A 99 21.53 1.44 13.34
N GLY A 100 20.28 1.33 13.83
CA GLY A 100 19.59 0.06 14.09
C GLY A 100 19.00 -0.63 12.85
N ARG A 101 19.20 -0.10 11.64
CA ARG A 101 18.63 -0.60 10.37
C ARG A 101 17.10 -0.66 10.34
N ALA A 102 16.44 0.11 11.19
CA ALA A 102 15.00 0.31 11.17
C ALA A 102 14.59 1.27 10.05
N LEU A 103 15.44 2.24 9.75
CA LEU A 103 15.31 3.19 8.65
C LEU A 103 16.55 3.06 7.76
N VAL A 104 16.40 2.61 6.52
CA VAL A 104 17.52 2.28 5.62
C VAL A 104 17.44 3.14 4.35
N PRO A 105 18.43 4.01 4.09
CA PRO A 105 18.53 4.72 2.82
C PRO A 105 18.76 3.78 1.63
N PHE A 106 17.90 3.89 0.62
CA PHE A 106 18.08 3.28 -0.69
C PHE A 106 18.80 4.26 -1.61
N LEU A 107 19.94 3.83 -2.14
CA LEU A 107 20.68 4.57 -3.15
C LEU A 107 20.30 4.05 -4.53
N TYR A 108 19.79 4.93 -5.40
CA TYR A 108 19.23 4.51 -6.68
C TYR A 108 20.36 4.23 -7.67
N SER A 109 21.16 5.24 -7.98
CA SER A 109 22.37 5.12 -8.80
C SER A 109 23.64 5.51 -8.02
N GLU A 110 23.48 6.20 -6.90
CA GLU A 110 24.56 6.78 -6.13
C GLU A 110 25.27 5.75 -5.24
N ARG A 111 26.58 5.88 -5.05
CA ARG A 111 27.32 5.06 -4.07
C ARG A 111 27.41 5.70 -2.68
N ASP A 112 27.25 7.01 -2.62
CA ASP A 112 27.44 7.80 -1.40
C ASP A 112 26.09 8.36 -0.90
N PRO A 113 25.67 8.04 0.35
CA PRO A 113 24.48 8.61 0.96
C PRO A 113 24.52 10.13 1.10
N ALA A 114 25.70 10.76 1.01
CA ALA A 114 25.95 12.19 1.15
C ALA A 114 26.20 12.92 -0.18
N ALA A 115 26.20 12.21 -1.33
CA ALA A 115 26.41 12.81 -2.65
C ALA A 115 25.46 14.01 -2.90
N GLU A 116 25.88 14.99 -3.69
CA GLU A 116 25.01 16.12 -4.05
C GLU A 116 23.96 15.71 -5.12
N TYR A 117 22.86 16.46 -5.19
CA TYR A 117 21.91 16.36 -6.31
C TYR A 117 21.85 17.67 -7.08
N GLY A 118 21.68 17.57 -8.40
CA GLY A 118 21.44 18.73 -9.26
C GLY A 118 20.10 19.46 -9.02
N TRP A 119 19.18 18.88 -8.24
CA TRP A 119 17.81 19.38 -8.02
C TRP A 119 17.45 19.55 -6.53
N THR A 120 18.44 19.73 -5.65
CA THR A 120 18.19 19.91 -4.21
C THR A 120 17.42 21.22 -3.95
N SER A 121 16.24 21.15 -3.34
CA SER A 121 15.42 22.34 -3.07
C SER A 121 15.89 23.16 -1.85
N ASP A 122 16.67 22.56 -0.93
CA ASP A 122 17.17 23.23 0.28
C ASP A 122 18.63 22.81 0.63
N PRO A 123 19.64 23.66 0.33
CA PRO A 123 21.04 23.41 0.66
C PRO A 123 21.35 23.33 2.17
N GLN A 124 20.50 23.86 3.04
CA GLN A 124 20.70 23.76 4.50
C GLN A 124 20.33 22.35 4.98
N VAL A 125 19.22 21.80 4.48
CA VAL A 125 18.80 20.43 4.78
C VAL A 125 19.84 19.42 4.30
N HIS A 126 20.43 19.65 3.12
CA HIS A 126 21.51 18.79 2.60
C HIS A 126 22.75 18.81 3.50
N ARG A 127 23.21 20.00 3.91
CA ARG A 127 24.34 20.13 4.84
C ARG A 127 24.07 19.48 6.20
N ALA A 128 22.84 19.60 6.71
CA ALA A 128 22.44 18.93 7.95
C ALA A 128 22.48 17.40 7.80
N TRP A 129 22.07 16.86 6.65
CA TRP A 129 22.17 15.43 6.35
C TRP A 129 23.63 14.97 6.27
N GLN A 130 24.50 15.72 5.57
CA GLN A 130 25.93 15.40 5.48
C GLN A 130 26.61 15.39 6.85
N ARG A 131 26.29 16.36 7.72
CA ARG A 131 26.80 16.40 9.10
C ARG A 131 26.30 15.24 9.93
N LEU A 132 25.01 14.92 9.85
CA LEU A 132 24.43 13.77 10.56
C LEU A 132 25.20 12.48 10.23
N LEU A 133 25.45 12.24 8.94
CA LEU A 133 26.19 11.07 8.47
C LEU A 133 27.68 11.10 8.87
N SER A 134 28.26 12.28 9.11
CA SER A 134 29.68 12.45 9.47
C SER A 134 29.95 12.37 10.96
N ASP A 135 29.00 12.85 11.76
CA ASP A 135 29.25 13.12 13.17
C ASP A 135 28.51 12.13 14.07
N ASP A 136 27.33 11.64 13.65
CA ASP A 136 26.38 10.97 14.55
C ASP A 136 25.86 9.61 14.07
N ALA A 137 25.71 9.40 12.75
CA ALA A 137 25.00 8.26 12.19
C ALA A 137 25.83 7.45 11.18
N GLU A 138 25.82 6.14 11.34
CA GLU A 138 26.43 5.17 10.44
C GLU A 138 25.36 4.22 9.88
N PRO A 139 24.43 4.71 9.02
CA PRO A 139 23.35 3.89 8.51
C PRO A 139 23.88 2.76 7.64
N ALA A 140 23.18 1.62 7.68
CA ALA A 140 23.26 0.66 6.58
C ALA A 140 22.60 1.24 5.33
N LEU A 141 23.16 0.93 4.17
CA LEU A 141 22.75 1.47 2.88
C LEU A 141 22.33 0.31 1.99
N VAL A 142 21.22 0.47 1.26
CA VAL A 142 20.75 -0.57 0.32
C VAL A 142 20.84 -0.10 -1.12
N ARG A 143 21.29 -1.00 -1.99
CA ARG A 143 21.25 -0.89 -3.45
C ARG A 143 20.63 -2.14 -4.05
N PHE A 144 20.33 -2.14 -5.35
CA PHE A 144 20.04 -3.39 -6.05
C PHE A 144 21.29 -4.23 -6.17
N ASP A 145 22.38 -3.59 -6.57
CA ASP A 145 23.71 -4.17 -6.56
C ASP A 145 24.78 -3.10 -6.22
N TRP A 146 25.91 -3.53 -5.65
CA TRP A 146 27.07 -2.66 -5.43
C TRP A 146 28.06 -2.69 -6.60
N ASP A 147 27.86 -3.58 -7.57
CA ASP A 147 28.34 -3.43 -8.94
C ASP A 147 27.49 -2.39 -9.69
N ASP A 148 28.13 -1.44 -10.38
CA ASP A 148 27.40 -0.32 -11.00
C ASP A 148 26.66 -0.71 -12.27
N ASP A 149 27.12 -1.72 -13.00
CA ASP A 149 26.47 -2.16 -14.24
C ASP A 149 25.24 -3.02 -13.91
N ALA A 150 25.37 -3.97 -12.98
CA ALA A 150 24.23 -4.74 -12.49
C ALA A 150 23.17 -3.87 -11.80
N ASN A 151 23.60 -2.85 -11.03
CA ASN A 151 22.66 -1.90 -10.43
C ASN A 151 21.94 -1.06 -11.49
N ARG A 152 22.65 -0.65 -12.55
CA ARG A 152 22.06 0.11 -13.65
C ARG A 152 20.96 -0.69 -14.34
N GLU A 153 21.22 -1.95 -14.66
CA GLU A 153 20.23 -2.87 -15.25
C GLU A 153 18.96 -2.96 -14.39
N ALA A 154 19.12 -3.19 -13.08
CA ALA A 154 17.99 -3.24 -12.15
C ALA A 154 17.23 -1.90 -12.04
N THR A 155 17.93 -0.76 -12.11
CA THR A 155 17.28 0.57 -12.11
C THR A 155 16.58 0.90 -13.41
N ASP A 156 17.09 0.41 -14.54
CA ASP A 156 16.47 0.55 -15.86
C ASP A 156 15.19 -0.27 -15.94
N ASP A 157 15.14 -1.46 -15.32
CA ASP A 157 13.91 -2.25 -15.20
C ASP A 157 12.79 -1.52 -14.46
N ILE A 158 13.12 -0.76 -13.41
CA ILE A 158 12.15 0.06 -12.67
C ILE A 158 11.59 1.18 -13.57
N ASN A 159 12.48 1.84 -14.30
CA ASN A 159 12.13 2.91 -15.23
C ASN A 159 11.25 2.39 -16.38
N HIS A 160 11.61 1.23 -16.93
CA HIS A 160 10.85 0.55 -17.95
C HIS A 160 9.49 0.09 -17.43
N PHE A 161 9.42 -0.41 -16.19
CA PHE A 161 8.16 -0.78 -15.55
C PHE A 161 7.19 0.41 -15.51
N PHE A 162 7.63 1.59 -15.05
CA PHE A 162 6.75 2.75 -15.05
C PHE A 162 6.34 3.16 -16.48
N SER A 163 7.32 3.34 -17.36
CA SER A 163 7.11 3.84 -18.72
C SER A 163 6.17 2.93 -19.55
N SER A 164 6.42 1.62 -19.54
CA SER A 164 5.62 0.65 -20.31
C SER A 164 4.18 0.54 -19.81
N ARG A 165 3.96 0.72 -18.50
CA ARG A 165 2.64 0.53 -17.86
C ARG A 165 1.73 1.75 -17.91
N LEU A 166 2.26 2.94 -18.23
CA LEU A 166 1.46 4.15 -18.44
C LEU A 166 0.37 3.93 -19.50
N THR A 167 0.71 3.29 -20.61
CA THR A 167 -0.25 2.98 -21.69
C THR A 167 -1.35 2.01 -21.27
N THR A 168 -1.11 1.19 -20.25
CA THR A 168 -2.10 0.21 -19.76
C THR A 168 -3.18 0.86 -18.91
N LEU A 169 -2.96 2.06 -18.38
CA LEU A 169 -3.95 2.77 -17.55
C LEU A 169 -5.27 3.02 -18.31
N MET A 170 -5.21 3.27 -19.62
CA MET A 170 -6.43 3.44 -20.45
C MET A 170 -7.28 2.16 -20.55
N ARG A 171 -6.72 0.98 -20.26
CA ARG A 171 -7.40 -0.33 -20.36
C ARG A 171 -8.13 -0.73 -19.08
N LEU A 172 -8.01 0.06 -18.02
CA LEU A 172 -8.67 -0.17 -16.75
C LEU A 172 -10.20 -0.16 -16.89
N ARG A 173 -10.88 -1.03 -16.15
CA ARG A 173 -12.36 -1.07 -16.12
C ARG A 173 -12.90 0.04 -15.21
N GLU A 174 -14.01 0.64 -15.63
CA GLU A 174 -14.66 1.77 -14.94
C GLU A 174 -15.20 1.40 -13.56
N ALA A 175 -15.86 0.24 -13.40
CA ALA A 175 -16.48 -0.14 -12.13
C ALA A 175 -15.45 -0.31 -10.98
N PRO A 176 -14.30 -0.99 -11.16
CA PRO A 176 -13.24 -0.99 -10.17
C PRO A 176 -12.62 0.40 -9.93
N LEU A 177 -12.45 1.23 -10.97
CA LEU A 177 -11.96 2.60 -10.82
C LEU A 177 -12.88 3.44 -9.93
N LYS A 178 -14.19 3.41 -10.21
CA LYS A 178 -15.24 4.02 -9.38
C LYS A 178 -15.10 3.59 -7.92
N LYS A 179 -15.03 2.27 -7.68
CA LYS A 179 -14.92 1.70 -6.32
C LYS A 179 -13.64 2.17 -5.61
N HIS A 180 -12.49 2.07 -6.25
CA HIS A 180 -11.20 2.24 -5.59
C HIS A 180 -10.70 3.68 -5.53
N LEU A 181 -11.18 4.56 -6.41
CA LEU A 181 -10.87 5.99 -6.40
C LEU A 181 -11.94 6.84 -5.71
N GLY A 182 -13.10 6.25 -5.38
CA GLY A 182 -14.20 6.98 -4.74
C GLY A 182 -14.87 8.01 -5.66
N ILE A 183 -14.82 7.80 -6.98
CA ILE A 183 -15.41 8.69 -8.01
C ILE A 183 -16.72 8.12 -8.54
N SER A 184 -17.49 8.92 -9.29
CA SER A 184 -18.70 8.43 -9.98
C SER A 184 -18.35 7.53 -11.18
N LEU A 185 -19.32 6.77 -11.69
CA LEU A 185 -19.10 5.93 -12.88
C LEU A 185 -18.85 6.80 -14.12
N ASP A 186 -19.56 7.91 -14.25
CA ASP A 186 -19.38 8.85 -15.36
C ASP A 186 -18.02 9.55 -15.28
N GLN A 187 -17.54 9.87 -14.07
CA GLN A 187 -16.18 10.38 -13.88
C GLN A 187 -15.12 9.33 -14.24
N ALA A 188 -15.35 8.05 -13.93
CA ALA A 188 -14.44 6.98 -14.32
C ALA A 188 -14.37 6.80 -15.85
N ARG A 189 -15.51 6.94 -16.55
CA ARG A 189 -15.59 6.94 -18.03
C ARG A 189 -14.86 8.12 -18.63
N ALA A 190 -15.19 9.34 -18.19
CA ALA A 190 -14.59 10.56 -18.71
C ALA A 190 -13.07 10.62 -18.43
N MET A 191 -12.61 10.17 -17.26
CA MET A 191 -11.19 10.04 -16.97
C MET A 191 -10.48 9.07 -17.94
N LYS A 192 -11.14 7.96 -18.30
CA LYS A 192 -10.60 6.97 -19.22
C LYS A 192 -10.57 7.49 -20.66
N GLU A 193 -11.65 8.10 -21.13
CA GLU A 193 -11.77 8.67 -22.48
C GLU A 193 -10.90 9.92 -22.67
N GLY A 194 -10.64 10.68 -21.60
CA GLY A 194 -9.75 11.84 -21.58
C GLY A 194 -8.34 11.48 -21.12
N ILE A 195 -7.97 11.99 -19.94
CA ILE A 195 -6.57 12.03 -19.46
C ILE A 195 -5.81 10.70 -19.55
N LEU A 196 -6.44 9.54 -19.30
CA LEU A 196 -5.75 8.25 -19.40
C LEU A 196 -5.48 7.84 -20.85
N THR A 197 -6.39 8.17 -21.78
CA THR A 197 -6.17 7.96 -23.22
C THR A 197 -5.12 8.93 -23.75
N ASP A 198 -5.19 10.20 -23.38
CA ASP A 198 -4.21 11.22 -23.78
C ASP A 198 -2.80 10.88 -23.29
N LEU A 199 -2.69 10.42 -22.04
CA LEU A 199 -1.44 9.96 -21.46
C LEU A 199 -0.88 8.74 -22.20
N ALA A 200 -1.74 7.77 -22.58
CA ALA A 200 -1.31 6.62 -23.37
C ALA A 200 -0.80 7.04 -24.75
N VAL A 201 -1.53 7.93 -25.45
CA VAL A 201 -1.12 8.47 -26.75
C VAL A 201 0.20 9.23 -26.63
N TRP A 202 0.33 10.10 -25.65
CA TRP A 202 1.57 10.85 -25.40
C TRP A 202 2.75 9.93 -25.10
N ALA A 203 2.54 8.90 -24.28
CA ALA A 203 3.58 7.93 -23.95
C ALA A 203 4.07 7.17 -25.19
N THR A 204 3.16 6.79 -26.11
CA THR A 204 3.55 6.13 -27.39
C THR A 204 4.29 7.03 -28.38
N ARG A 205 4.20 8.35 -28.20
CA ARG A 205 4.91 9.35 -29.04
C ARG A 205 6.28 9.72 -28.49
N GLN A 206 6.62 9.31 -27.27
CA GLN A 206 7.97 9.47 -26.76
C GLN A 206 8.92 8.56 -27.53
N ASP A 207 10.20 8.92 -27.58
CA ASP A 207 11.24 8.07 -28.15
C ASP A 207 11.18 6.68 -27.49
N LEU A 208 11.19 5.62 -28.31
CA LEU A 208 11.12 4.22 -27.88
C LEU A 208 12.20 3.86 -26.86
N TYR A 209 13.32 4.59 -26.87
CA TYR A 209 14.44 4.41 -25.96
C TYR A 209 14.47 5.41 -24.80
N ALA A 210 13.61 6.44 -24.80
CA ALA A 210 13.56 7.40 -23.72
C ALA A 210 12.75 6.86 -22.54
N THR A 211 13.34 6.91 -21.35
CA THR A 211 12.62 6.65 -20.10
C THR A 211 11.67 7.79 -19.81
N ILE A 212 10.38 7.48 -19.68
CA ILE A 212 9.37 8.44 -19.25
C ILE A 212 9.47 8.61 -17.74
N THR A 213 9.81 9.82 -17.29
CA THR A 213 9.83 10.13 -15.86
C THR A 213 8.44 10.55 -15.37
N ARG A 214 8.15 10.31 -14.09
CA ARG A 214 6.92 10.82 -13.47
C ARG A 214 6.84 12.34 -13.55
N GLU A 215 7.97 13.03 -13.43
CA GLU A 215 8.04 14.50 -13.54
C GLU A 215 7.59 14.99 -14.92
N ALA A 216 7.98 14.30 -16.00
CA ALA A 216 7.51 14.61 -17.35
C ALA A 216 5.99 14.41 -17.48
N VAL A 217 5.45 13.31 -16.95
CA VAL A 217 3.99 13.06 -16.92
C VAL A 217 3.26 14.17 -16.16
N TYR A 218 3.80 14.59 -15.01
CA TYR A 218 3.22 15.64 -14.20
C TYR A 218 3.19 16.97 -14.94
N LYS A 219 4.32 17.38 -15.50
CA LYS A 219 4.45 18.62 -16.27
C LYS A 219 3.46 18.68 -17.43
N GLU A 220 3.30 17.56 -18.14
CA GLU A 220 2.43 17.47 -19.30
C GLU A 220 0.93 17.45 -18.94
N PHE A 221 0.54 16.75 -17.87
CA PHE A 221 -0.88 16.43 -17.63
C PHE A 221 -1.47 16.97 -16.33
N LEU A 222 -0.67 17.16 -15.29
CA LEU A 222 -1.19 17.38 -13.93
C LEU A 222 -0.83 18.74 -13.35
N THR A 223 0.33 19.29 -13.69
CA THR A 223 0.85 20.56 -13.17
C THR A 223 0.21 21.74 -13.86
N ARG A 224 -0.16 22.77 -13.09
CA ARG A 224 -0.72 24.02 -13.61
C ARG A 224 0.22 24.66 -14.63
N PRO A 225 -0.26 25.11 -15.80
CA PRO A 225 0.59 25.79 -16.77
C PRO A 225 1.32 26.99 -16.17
N GLY A 226 2.60 27.15 -16.49
CA GLY A 226 3.45 28.23 -15.97
C GLY A 226 3.98 28.02 -14.55
N THR A 227 3.78 26.83 -13.97
CA THR A 227 4.32 26.44 -12.66
C THR A 227 5.22 25.22 -12.78
N GLU A 228 6.09 25.02 -11.80
CA GLU A 228 6.99 23.87 -11.73
C GLU A 228 6.40 22.73 -10.90
N VAL A 229 6.82 21.49 -11.19
CA VAL A 229 6.28 20.29 -10.53
C VAL A 229 6.49 20.33 -9.01
N HIS A 230 7.63 20.84 -8.54
CA HIS A 230 7.95 20.95 -7.12
C HIS A 230 7.05 21.94 -6.36
N GLU A 231 6.38 22.87 -7.06
CA GLU A 231 5.42 23.77 -6.45
C GLU A 231 4.12 23.04 -6.07
N GLY A 232 3.88 21.87 -6.66
CA GLY A 232 2.75 20.99 -6.33
C GLY A 232 1.38 21.60 -6.64
N LEU A 233 1.32 22.55 -7.57
CA LEU A 233 0.08 23.19 -8.02
C LEU A 233 -0.53 22.40 -9.18
N LEU A 234 -1.78 21.96 -9.01
CA LEU A 234 -2.44 21.08 -9.98
C LEU A 234 -3.34 21.87 -10.93
N ARG A 235 -3.54 21.33 -12.13
CA ARG A 235 -4.55 21.81 -13.09
C ARG A 235 -5.94 21.66 -12.52
N GLU A 236 -6.85 22.53 -12.93
CA GLU A 236 -8.27 22.36 -12.69
C GLU A 236 -8.83 21.20 -13.52
N GLY A 237 -9.82 20.49 -12.99
CA GLY A 237 -10.51 19.40 -13.67
C GLY A 237 -10.87 18.25 -12.73
N GLU A 238 -12.05 17.66 -12.95
CA GLU A 238 -12.62 16.64 -12.06
C GLU A 238 -11.79 15.34 -11.99
N HIS A 239 -10.92 15.09 -12.96
CA HIS A 239 -10.16 13.84 -13.07
C HIS A 239 -8.68 13.97 -12.70
N VAL A 240 -8.18 15.19 -12.50
CA VAL A 240 -6.74 15.45 -12.29
C VAL A 240 -6.23 14.76 -11.03
N VAL A 241 -6.95 14.88 -9.91
CA VAL A 241 -6.57 14.24 -8.65
C VAL A 241 -6.62 12.73 -8.76
N ALA A 242 -7.69 12.18 -9.34
CA ALA A 242 -7.85 10.74 -9.53
C ALA A 242 -6.73 10.15 -10.40
N ALA A 243 -6.39 10.82 -11.51
CA ALA A 243 -5.28 10.44 -12.38
C ALA A 243 -3.93 10.53 -11.65
N LYS A 244 -3.69 11.62 -10.90
CA LYS A 244 -2.48 11.78 -10.07
C LYS A 244 -2.32 10.60 -9.10
N GLN A 245 -3.38 10.23 -8.38
CA GLN A 245 -3.34 9.13 -7.41
C GLN A 245 -3.02 7.78 -8.07
N LEU A 246 -3.55 7.51 -9.27
CA LEU A 246 -3.20 6.31 -10.04
C LEU A 246 -1.75 6.30 -10.51
N ILE A 247 -1.26 7.44 -11.04
CA ILE A 247 0.10 7.59 -11.53
C ILE A 247 1.11 7.44 -10.38
N ASP A 248 0.81 8.03 -9.21
CA ASP A 248 1.62 7.88 -8.01
C ASP A 248 1.67 6.45 -7.51
N LEU A 249 0.51 5.79 -7.48
CA LEU A 249 0.44 4.38 -7.11
C LEU A 249 1.28 3.53 -8.09
N LEU A 250 1.16 3.74 -9.40
CA LEU A 250 1.97 3.03 -10.39
C LEU A 250 3.48 3.27 -10.18
N TYR A 251 3.89 4.53 -10.03
CA TYR A 251 5.30 4.88 -9.81
C TYR A 251 5.89 4.22 -8.56
N ASN A 252 5.15 4.28 -7.44
CA ASN A 252 5.62 3.78 -6.16
C ASN A 252 5.67 2.24 -6.06
N LEU A 253 5.11 1.51 -7.04
CA LEU A 253 5.24 0.06 -7.10
C LEU A 253 6.50 -0.45 -7.81
N GLY A 254 7.22 0.40 -8.56
CA GLY A 254 8.38 -0.02 -9.33
C GLY A 254 9.48 -0.65 -8.48
N VAL A 255 9.98 0.08 -7.47
CA VAL A 255 11.03 -0.43 -6.57
C VAL A 255 10.56 -1.66 -5.78
N PRO A 256 9.38 -1.68 -5.12
CA PRO A 256 8.86 -2.88 -4.47
C PRO A 256 8.79 -4.11 -5.38
N LYS A 257 8.35 -3.95 -6.63
CA LYS A 257 8.29 -5.06 -7.59
C LYS A 257 9.67 -5.59 -7.96
N ALA A 258 10.64 -4.72 -8.22
CA ALA A 258 11.99 -5.13 -8.59
C ALA A 258 12.76 -5.76 -7.41
N SER A 259 12.53 -5.27 -6.18
CA SER A 259 13.30 -5.69 -5.00
C SER A 259 12.66 -6.80 -4.17
N GLY A 260 11.36 -7.06 -4.37
CA GLY A 260 10.59 -8.01 -3.56
C GLY A 260 10.32 -7.53 -2.13
N VAL A 261 10.48 -6.24 -1.82
CA VAL A 261 10.00 -5.64 -0.57
C VAL A 261 8.52 -5.28 -0.67
N THR A 262 7.85 -5.16 0.48
CA THR A 262 6.42 -4.87 0.51
C THR A 262 6.16 -3.38 0.24
N ALA A 263 5.27 -3.06 -0.69
CA ALA A 263 4.77 -1.71 -0.88
C ALA A 263 3.73 -1.38 0.21
N LEU A 264 3.96 -0.33 0.98
CA LEU A 264 3.03 0.17 1.99
C LEU A 264 2.32 1.40 1.43
N THR A 265 1.08 1.20 1.00
CA THR A 265 0.24 2.28 0.47
C THR A 265 -0.56 2.94 1.61
N PRO A 266 -0.59 4.27 1.69
CA PRO A 266 -1.34 4.99 2.72
C PRO A 266 -2.86 4.80 2.58
N PRO A 267 -3.62 4.78 3.70
CA PRO A 267 -5.09 4.73 3.65
C PRO A 267 -5.71 5.89 2.84
N GLY A 268 -5.05 7.05 2.82
CA GLY A 268 -5.45 8.23 2.03
C GLY A 268 -5.13 8.14 0.52
N SER A 269 -4.56 7.03 0.05
CA SER A 269 -4.35 6.74 -1.37
C SER A 269 -5.15 5.52 -1.81
N PRO A 270 -5.45 5.40 -3.12
CA PRO A 270 -6.14 4.23 -3.66
C PRO A 270 -5.40 2.94 -3.32
N PRO A 271 -6.12 1.83 -3.05
CA PRO A 271 -5.52 0.51 -2.84
C PRO A 271 -4.76 0.05 -4.08
N ARG A 272 -3.81 -0.87 -3.92
CA ARG A 272 -3.07 -1.49 -5.04
C ARG A 272 -4.02 -2.09 -6.08
N SER A 273 -5.18 -2.58 -5.65
CA SER A 273 -6.24 -3.10 -6.53
C SER A 273 -6.85 -2.04 -7.46
N ALA A 274 -6.64 -0.74 -7.22
CA ALA A 274 -7.05 0.35 -8.12
C ALA A 274 -6.34 0.25 -9.49
N LEU A 275 -5.09 -0.23 -9.49
CA LEU A 275 -4.36 -0.52 -10.71
C LEU A 275 -4.89 -1.78 -11.41
N GLN A 276 -5.79 -2.55 -10.77
CA GLN A 276 -6.31 -3.82 -11.31
C GLN A 276 -5.15 -4.76 -11.73
N GLU A 277 -3.97 -4.55 -11.11
CA GLU A 277 -2.62 -4.97 -11.53
C GLU A 277 -2.36 -5.06 -13.04
N LEU A 278 -2.97 -4.09 -13.73
CA LEU A 278 -2.71 -3.60 -15.07
C LEU A 278 -2.82 -4.68 -16.14
N ARG A 279 -3.98 -5.33 -16.07
CA ARG A 279 -4.54 -6.29 -17.00
C ARG A 279 -4.27 -6.00 -18.48
N ASP A 280 -4.36 -7.08 -19.27
CA ASP A 280 -5.14 -7.05 -20.51
C ASP A 280 -6.43 -7.88 -20.39
N ASP A 281 -6.38 -9.07 -19.80
CA ASP A 281 -7.55 -9.84 -19.34
C ASP A 281 -7.12 -10.83 -18.23
N VAL A 282 -6.34 -10.33 -17.26
CA VAL A 282 -5.97 -11.06 -16.01
C VAL A 282 -5.07 -12.30 -16.18
N ARG A 283 -4.38 -12.46 -17.33
CA ARG A 283 -3.49 -13.59 -17.72
C ARG A 283 -4.26 -14.82 -18.23
N SER A 284 -4.71 -14.79 -19.49
CA SER A 284 -4.90 -16.01 -20.27
C SER A 284 -3.52 -16.67 -20.56
N ARG A 285 -2.86 -17.20 -19.51
CA ARG A 285 -1.80 -18.23 -19.47
C ARG A 285 -1.47 -18.58 -17.99
N PRO A 286 -2.06 -19.64 -17.43
CA PRO A 286 -1.84 -20.10 -16.06
C PRO A 286 -0.58 -20.99 -15.94
N ASP A 287 0.57 -20.52 -16.43
CA ASP A 287 1.77 -21.39 -16.50
C ASP A 287 2.79 -21.09 -15.39
N ASP A 288 2.63 -19.99 -14.64
CA ASP A 288 3.53 -19.62 -13.54
C ASP A 288 2.75 -19.39 -12.22
N PRO A 289 2.55 -20.48 -11.44
CA PRO A 289 1.94 -20.41 -10.12
C PRO A 289 2.68 -19.51 -9.14
N GLU A 290 4.00 -19.40 -9.27
CA GLU A 290 4.83 -18.58 -8.38
C GLU A 290 4.46 -17.10 -8.55
N GLN A 291 4.35 -16.62 -9.78
CA GLN A 291 3.93 -15.24 -10.02
C GLN A 291 2.51 -14.95 -9.50
N ILE A 292 1.62 -15.94 -9.47
CA ILE A 292 0.27 -15.76 -8.89
C ILE A 292 0.36 -15.63 -7.37
N GLY A 293 1.13 -16.47 -6.68
CA GLY A 293 1.29 -16.34 -5.23
C GLY A 293 1.99 -15.06 -4.82
N LEU A 294 2.99 -14.59 -5.58
CA LEU A 294 3.63 -13.29 -5.34
C LEU A 294 2.67 -12.11 -5.54
N LEU A 295 1.79 -12.19 -6.54
CA LEU A 295 0.75 -11.20 -6.77
C LEU A 295 -0.23 -11.15 -5.62
N LEU A 296 -0.76 -12.31 -5.25
CA LEU A 296 -1.66 -12.47 -4.11
C LEU A 296 -1.01 -11.91 -2.85
N ARG A 297 0.22 -12.31 -2.54
CA ARG A 297 1.01 -11.78 -1.41
C ARG A 297 0.97 -10.26 -1.35
N ASP A 298 1.29 -9.59 -2.44
CA ASP A 298 1.38 -8.12 -2.47
C ASP A 298 0.02 -7.46 -2.23
N VAL A 299 -1.04 -8.03 -2.81
CA VAL A 299 -2.41 -7.53 -2.65
C VAL A 299 -2.91 -7.79 -1.22
N PHE A 300 -2.60 -8.96 -0.66
CA PHE A 300 -2.86 -9.30 0.74
C PHE A 300 -2.13 -8.35 1.69
N ALA A 301 -0.85 -8.07 1.44
CA ALA A 301 -0.04 -7.18 2.27
C ALA A 301 -0.60 -5.75 2.28
N ASP A 302 -0.97 -5.20 1.12
CA ASP A 302 -1.64 -3.88 1.02
C ASP A 302 -2.95 -3.85 1.83
N ALA A 303 -3.79 -4.86 1.66
CA ALA A 303 -5.07 -4.94 2.37
C ALA A 303 -4.89 -5.07 3.88
N LEU A 304 -3.96 -5.92 4.32
CA LEU A 304 -3.64 -6.14 5.72
C LEU A 304 -3.13 -4.85 6.37
N HIS A 305 -2.20 -4.14 5.73
CA HIS A 305 -1.68 -2.87 6.22
C HIS A 305 -2.78 -1.82 6.40
N ARG A 306 -3.70 -1.71 5.44
CA ARG A 306 -4.85 -0.79 5.53
C ARG A 306 -5.82 -1.18 6.64
N ALA A 307 -5.95 -2.47 6.92
CA ALA A 307 -6.83 -2.98 7.96
C ALA A 307 -6.28 -2.80 9.37
N VAL A 308 -4.99 -3.05 9.57
CA VAL A 308 -4.33 -2.86 10.89
C VAL A 308 -4.16 -1.38 11.20
N ASP A 309 -3.97 -0.54 10.17
CA ASP A 309 -3.71 0.88 10.34
C ASP A 309 -4.95 1.75 10.10
N GLY A 310 -5.72 1.98 11.15
CA GLY A 310 -6.83 2.95 11.11
C GLY A 310 -6.33 4.39 11.00
N PRO A 311 -7.19 5.33 10.55
CA PRO A 311 -6.88 6.76 10.57
C PRO A 311 -6.40 7.19 11.96
N ARG A 312 -5.25 7.89 12.02
CA ARG A 312 -4.63 8.39 13.26
C ARG A 312 -4.22 7.33 14.30
N SER A 313 -4.16 6.05 13.93
CA SER A 313 -3.72 4.99 14.84
C SER A 313 -2.31 5.27 15.36
N TYR A 314 -1.29 5.32 14.50
CA TYR A 314 0.11 5.53 14.93
C TYR A 314 0.65 6.94 14.69
N GLY A 315 -0.12 7.78 13.99
CA GLY A 315 0.34 9.10 13.57
C GLY A 315 0.67 10.04 14.72
N SER A 316 0.20 9.79 15.94
CA SER A 316 0.49 10.60 17.13
C SER A 316 1.73 10.17 17.91
N LEU A 317 2.34 9.02 17.60
CA LEU A 317 3.57 8.57 18.27
C LEU A 317 4.74 9.46 17.86
N SER A 318 5.59 9.81 18.82
CA SER A 318 6.90 10.40 18.50
C SER A 318 7.87 9.32 18.02
N LEU A 319 8.99 9.69 17.39
CA LEU A 319 10.04 8.72 17.05
C LEU A 319 10.62 8.09 18.30
N SER A 320 10.75 8.86 19.40
CA SER A 320 11.19 8.32 20.68
C SER A 320 10.19 7.33 21.31
N ASP A 321 8.89 7.48 21.08
CA ASP A 321 7.89 6.48 21.48
C ASP A 321 8.05 5.20 20.65
N ILE A 322 8.33 5.34 19.35
CA ILE A 322 8.52 4.23 18.41
C ILE A 322 9.79 3.44 18.75
N THR A 323 10.92 4.09 19.03
CA THR A 323 12.15 3.37 19.41
C THR A 323 11.94 2.56 20.69
N ARG A 324 11.22 3.10 21.68
CA ARG A 324 10.83 2.34 22.89
C ARG A 324 9.87 1.20 22.58
N LEU A 325 8.87 1.39 21.72
CA LEU A 325 7.97 0.32 21.32
C LEU A 325 8.73 -0.84 20.66
N ARG A 326 9.71 -0.54 19.81
CA ARG A 326 10.50 -1.52 19.06
C ARG A 326 11.44 -2.37 19.94
N THR A 327 11.62 -2.04 21.22
CA THR A 327 12.35 -2.89 22.17
C THR A 327 11.45 -3.88 22.91
N THR A 328 10.13 -3.80 22.74
CA THR A 328 9.15 -4.66 23.43
C THR A 328 8.95 -6.00 22.72
N GLU A 329 8.72 -7.07 23.50
CA GLU A 329 8.41 -8.39 22.96
C GLU A 329 7.11 -8.39 22.14
N GLU A 330 6.13 -7.56 22.50
CA GLU A 330 4.87 -7.46 21.76
C GLU A 330 5.08 -6.94 20.34
N TRP A 331 5.95 -5.93 20.17
CA TRP A 331 6.30 -5.42 18.85
C TRP A 331 7.06 -6.47 18.03
N TYR A 332 8.06 -7.14 18.63
CA TYR A 332 8.81 -8.21 17.95
C TYR A 332 7.90 -9.36 17.51
N GLY A 333 7.01 -9.81 18.40
CA GLY A 333 6.05 -10.87 18.10
C GLY A 333 5.15 -10.48 16.93
N TYR A 334 4.62 -9.26 16.93
CA TYR A 334 3.79 -8.75 15.84
C TYR A 334 4.51 -8.69 14.50
N VAL A 335 5.69 -8.05 14.42
CA VAL A 335 6.43 -7.92 13.16
C VAL A 335 6.90 -9.27 12.64
N ASN A 336 7.31 -10.19 13.51
CA ASN A 336 7.67 -11.55 13.10
C ASN A 336 6.47 -12.34 12.56
N ALA A 337 5.28 -12.16 13.14
CA ALA A 337 4.05 -12.78 12.63
C ALA A 337 3.68 -12.21 11.25
N LEU A 338 3.81 -10.89 11.05
CA LEU A 338 3.64 -10.27 9.73
C LEU A 338 4.63 -10.83 8.71
N ASP A 339 5.92 -10.89 9.06
CA ASP A 339 6.98 -11.40 8.18
C ASP A 339 6.74 -12.86 7.80
N THR A 340 6.48 -13.71 8.80
CA THR A 340 6.22 -15.14 8.63
C THR A 340 4.99 -15.37 7.75
N PHE A 341 3.94 -14.58 7.95
CA PHE A 341 2.74 -14.73 7.15
C PHE A 341 2.95 -14.22 5.72
N VAL A 342 3.31 -12.95 5.54
CA VAL A 342 3.38 -12.33 4.21
C VAL A 342 4.55 -12.88 3.40
N ARG A 343 5.76 -13.00 3.96
CA ARG A 343 6.94 -13.47 3.20
C ARG A 343 7.15 -14.96 3.32
N GLY A 344 6.86 -15.56 4.47
CA GLY A 344 7.02 -17.00 4.69
C GLY A 344 5.91 -17.84 4.05
N SER A 345 4.65 -17.44 4.21
CA SER A 345 3.52 -18.25 3.72
C SER A 345 3.30 -18.16 2.21
N PHE A 346 3.91 -17.15 1.57
CA PHE A 346 3.95 -16.96 0.12
C PHE A 346 5.35 -17.16 -0.47
N LYS A 347 6.25 -17.82 0.27
CA LYS A 347 7.61 -18.10 -0.19
C LYS A 347 7.59 -18.88 -1.50
N ASP A 348 8.47 -18.50 -2.43
CA ASP A 348 8.59 -19.08 -3.78
C ASP A 348 7.23 -19.05 -4.53
N GLY A 349 6.41 -18.03 -4.22
CA GLY A 349 5.10 -17.79 -4.80
C GLY A 349 4.08 -18.89 -4.56
N ARG A 350 4.24 -19.70 -3.50
CA ARG A 350 3.17 -20.60 -3.07
C ARG A 350 1.96 -19.80 -2.58
N VAL A 351 0.77 -20.39 -2.68
CA VAL A 351 -0.43 -19.86 -2.02
C VAL A 351 -0.62 -20.62 -0.71
N PRO A 352 -0.82 -19.94 0.44
CA PRO A 352 -1.07 -20.62 1.71
C PRO A 352 -2.35 -21.45 1.64
N THR A 353 -2.34 -22.59 2.32
CA THR A 353 -3.55 -23.37 2.56
C THR A 353 -4.55 -22.56 3.38
N PRO A 354 -5.86 -22.88 3.33
CA PRO A 354 -6.86 -22.23 4.17
C PRO A 354 -6.55 -22.22 5.67
N GLU A 355 -5.95 -23.30 6.17
CA GLU A 355 -5.57 -23.44 7.58
C GLU A 355 -4.39 -22.53 7.92
N GLU A 356 -3.32 -22.55 7.12
CA GLU A 356 -2.19 -21.61 7.26
C GLU A 356 -2.67 -20.16 7.18
N PHE A 357 -3.59 -19.87 6.27
CA PHE A 357 -4.17 -18.54 6.10
C PHE A 357 -4.93 -18.09 7.35
N ARG A 358 -5.81 -18.94 7.87
CA ARG A 358 -6.60 -18.65 9.08
C ARG A 358 -5.71 -18.49 10.31
N ALA A 359 -4.74 -19.38 10.49
CA ALA A 359 -3.79 -19.33 11.59
C ALA A 359 -2.94 -18.04 11.52
N GLY A 360 -2.32 -17.78 10.37
CA GLY A 360 -1.45 -16.62 10.18
C GLY A 360 -2.18 -15.29 10.36
N THR A 361 -3.36 -15.12 9.76
CA THR A 361 -4.16 -13.88 9.93
C THR A 361 -4.69 -13.73 11.36
N GLY A 362 -5.07 -14.82 12.02
CA GLY A 362 -5.47 -14.83 13.43
C GLY A 362 -4.33 -14.42 14.37
N ASP A 363 -3.12 -14.93 14.14
CA ASP A 363 -1.94 -14.58 14.92
C ASP A 363 -1.53 -13.12 14.72
N VAL A 364 -1.53 -12.63 13.47
CA VAL A 364 -1.27 -11.22 13.19
C VAL A 364 -2.28 -10.33 13.93
N ALA A 365 -3.58 -10.61 13.85
CA ALA A 365 -4.60 -9.81 14.54
C ALA A 365 -4.43 -9.82 16.06
N ARG A 366 -4.16 -11.00 16.65
CA ARG A 366 -3.93 -11.17 18.09
C ARG A 366 -2.69 -10.41 18.57
N LEU A 367 -1.57 -10.55 17.86
CA LEU A 367 -0.31 -9.91 18.22
C LEU A 367 -0.34 -8.39 17.95
N HIS A 368 -1.05 -7.96 16.92
CA HIS A 368 -1.34 -6.53 16.68
C HIS A 368 -2.09 -5.91 17.86
N ARG A 369 -3.08 -6.60 18.45
CA ARG A 369 -3.77 -6.13 19.66
C ARG A 369 -2.79 -5.97 20.84
N GLY A 370 -1.88 -6.92 21.02
CA GLY A 370 -0.81 -6.81 22.04
C GLY A 370 0.09 -5.60 21.81
N MET A 371 0.52 -5.41 20.56
CA MET A 371 1.36 -4.29 20.14
C MET A 371 0.65 -2.94 20.32
N LEU A 372 -0.64 -2.82 20.00
CA LEU A 372 -1.45 -1.63 20.30
C LEU A 372 -1.45 -1.31 21.80
N GLY A 373 -1.55 -2.34 22.65
CA GLY A 373 -1.43 -2.19 24.10
C GLY A 373 -0.06 -1.66 24.53
N ALA A 374 1.02 -2.18 23.95
CA ALA A 374 2.38 -1.69 24.18
C ALA A 374 2.58 -0.25 23.68
N ALA A 375 2.07 0.09 22.49
CA ALA A 375 2.13 1.43 21.92
C ALA A 375 1.46 2.47 22.83
N ARG A 376 0.29 2.15 23.42
CA ARG A 376 -0.37 3.01 24.41
C ARG A 376 0.46 3.25 25.66
N ARG A 377 1.15 2.21 26.15
CA ARG A 377 2.03 2.32 27.34
C ARG A 377 3.27 3.13 27.04
N SER A 378 3.82 3.00 25.83
CA SER A 378 4.99 3.74 25.36
C SER A 378 4.67 5.19 25.03
N SER A 379 3.43 5.50 24.62
CA SER A 379 3.02 6.85 24.24
C SER A 379 2.85 7.78 25.44
N ARG A 380 3.37 9.01 25.32
CA ARG A 380 3.19 10.07 26.32
C ARG A 380 1.72 10.48 26.51
N THR A 381 0.91 10.43 25.45
CA THR A 381 -0.49 10.88 25.51
C THR A 381 -1.42 9.81 26.09
N ARG A 382 -1.00 8.54 26.15
CA ARG A 382 -1.77 7.37 26.62
C ARG A 382 -3.18 7.21 26.02
N GLN A 383 -3.48 7.91 24.94
CA GLN A 383 -4.78 7.92 24.25
C GLN A 383 -4.65 7.33 22.84
N GLY A 384 -5.72 6.72 22.32
CA GLY A 384 -5.98 6.76 20.87
C GLY A 384 -5.55 5.59 19.98
N PHE A 385 -5.40 4.36 20.49
CA PHE A 385 -5.00 3.23 19.64
C PHE A 385 -6.01 2.07 19.70
N GLN A 386 -7.31 2.32 19.50
CA GLN A 386 -8.36 1.27 19.48
C GLN A 386 -8.67 0.89 18.04
N ARG A 387 -8.13 -0.25 17.58
CA ARG A 387 -8.66 -0.95 16.42
C ARG A 387 -8.55 -2.45 16.68
N GLU A 388 -9.67 -3.10 16.96
CA GLU A 388 -9.73 -4.56 16.98
C GLU A 388 -10.13 -5.05 15.60
N MET A 389 -9.16 -5.63 14.89
CA MET A 389 -9.36 -6.20 13.57
C MET A 389 -9.91 -7.62 13.69
N LYS A 390 -11.06 -7.89 13.07
CA LYS A 390 -11.45 -9.25 12.67
C LYS A 390 -11.15 -9.43 11.19
N VAL A 391 -10.59 -10.57 10.82
CA VAL A 391 -10.38 -10.97 9.43
C VAL A 391 -11.40 -12.03 9.07
N ALA A 392 -12.09 -11.88 7.95
CA ALA A 392 -12.92 -12.93 7.39
C ALA A 392 -12.55 -13.22 5.93
N LEU A 393 -12.58 -14.49 5.58
CA LEU A 393 -12.50 -14.97 4.20
C LEU A 393 -13.92 -15.26 3.73
N VAL A 394 -14.37 -14.55 2.71
CA VAL A 394 -15.66 -14.69 2.05
C VAL A 394 -15.46 -15.33 0.69
N LEU A 395 -15.97 -16.53 0.46
CA LEU A 395 -15.97 -17.22 -0.82
C LEU A 395 -17.35 -17.08 -1.46
N GLU A 396 -17.44 -16.60 -2.70
CA GLU A 396 -18.70 -16.38 -3.41
C GLU A 396 -18.69 -17.04 -4.79
N SER A 397 -19.64 -17.92 -5.09
CA SER A 397 -19.84 -18.44 -6.45
C SER A 397 -21.29 -18.86 -6.67
N ALA A 398 -21.86 -18.51 -7.82
CA ALA A 398 -23.21 -18.92 -8.25
C ALA A 398 -24.32 -18.71 -7.19
N GLY A 399 -24.24 -17.62 -6.42
CA GLY A 399 -25.22 -17.28 -5.38
C GLY A 399 -24.99 -17.97 -4.03
N ILE A 400 -23.95 -18.80 -3.89
CA ILE A 400 -23.48 -19.34 -2.61
C ILE A 400 -22.38 -18.41 -2.07
N ALA A 401 -22.50 -18.03 -0.80
CA ALA A 401 -21.48 -17.29 -0.07
C ALA A 401 -21.10 -18.00 1.24
N LEU A 402 -19.82 -18.31 1.41
CA LEU A 402 -19.23 -18.84 2.65
C LEU A 402 -18.43 -17.76 3.33
N GLN A 403 -18.58 -17.54 4.64
CA GLN A 403 -17.69 -16.70 5.42
C GLN A 403 -16.95 -17.51 6.48
N VAL A 404 -15.64 -17.30 6.54
CA VAL A 404 -14.76 -17.89 7.54
C VAL A 404 -14.10 -16.76 8.30
N THR A 405 -14.60 -16.46 9.50
CA THR A 405 -14.03 -15.43 10.37
C THR A 405 -12.91 -16.04 11.22
N ALA A 406 -11.76 -15.38 11.30
CA ALA A 406 -10.63 -15.84 12.10
C ALA A 406 -11.03 -15.98 13.59
N GLY A 407 -10.82 -17.17 14.15
CA GLY A 407 -11.17 -17.50 15.54
C GLY A 407 -12.64 -17.85 15.80
N GLU A 408 -13.48 -17.96 14.76
CA GLU A 408 -14.87 -18.39 14.86
C GLU A 408 -15.12 -19.65 14.01
N GLU A 409 -16.21 -20.37 14.28
CA GLU A 409 -16.66 -21.47 13.42
C GLU A 409 -17.12 -20.94 12.06
N VAL A 410 -17.02 -21.80 11.04
CA VAL A 410 -17.42 -21.48 9.66
C VAL A 410 -18.90 -21.17 9.60
N SER A 411 -19.27 -19.99 9.08
CA SER A 411 -20.66 -19.56 8.92
C SER A 411 -21.03 -19.41 7.44
N LEU A 412 -22.19 -19.96 7.05
CA LEU A 412 -22.67 -19.87 5.68
C LEU A 412 -23.59 -18.64 5.55
N LEU A 413 -23.07 -17.57 4.95
CA LEU A 413 -23.74 -16.26 4.89
C LEU A 413 -25.04 -16.28 4.08
N ALA A 414 -25.08 -17.02 2.97
CA ALA A 414 -26.27 -17.13 2.12
C ALA A 414 -26.14 -18.26 1.09
N GLY A 415 -27.26 -18.90 0.79
CA GLY A 415 -27.44 -19.85 -0.31
C GLY A 415 -27.59 -21.30 0.16
N SER A 416 -28.49 -22.05 -0.48
CA SER A 416 -28.53 -23.51 -0.31
C SER A 416 -27.66 -24.14 -1.40
N LEU A 417 -26.80 -25.09 -1.03
CA LEU A 417 -26.07 -25.92 -2.01
C LEU A 417 -27.03 -26.58 -3.02
N GLN A 418 -28.29 -26.79 -2.63
CA GLN A 418 -29.34 -27.37 -3.47
C GLN A 418 -29.70 -26.47 -4.67
N MET A 419 -29.39 -25.17 -4.63
CA MET A 419 -29.63 -24.24 -5.73
C MET A 419 -28.47 -24.09 -6.72
N ALA A 420 -27.31 -24.72 -6.46
CA ALA A 420 -26.18 -24.69 -7.40
C ALA A 420 -26.43 -25.63 -8.59
N THR A 421 -27.02 -25.09 -9.65
CA THR A 421 -27.29 -25.80 -10.92
C THR A 421 -26.22 -25.56 -11.99
N ALA A 422 -25.25 -24.66 -11.74
CA ALA A 422 -24.25 -24.28 -12.72
C ALA A 422 -23.12 -25.32 -12.86
N LEU A 423 -22.83 -25.72 -14.11
CA LEU A 423 -21.73 -26.64 -14.46
C LEU A 423 -20.36 -26.01 -14.23
N ALA A 424 -20.21 -24.69 -14.43
CA ALA A 424 -18.98 -23.94 -14.17
C ALA A 424 -19.33 -22.53 -13.67
N GLY A 425 -18.49 -21.95 -12.82
CA GLY A 425 -18.76 -20.64 -12.22
C GLY A 425 -17.49 -19.95 -11.74
N ALA A 426 -17.50 -18.62 -11.80
CA ALA A 426 -16.45 -17.82 -11.18
C ALA A 426 -16.58 -17.88 -9.65
N LEU A 427 -15.52 -18.24 -8.96
CA LEU A 427 -15.35 -18.14 -7.51
C LEU A 427 -14.66 -16.82 -7.21
N SER A 428 -15.40 -15.88 -6.65
CA SER A 428 -14.87 -14.67 -6.04
C SER A 428 -14.38 -15.02 -4.64
N VAL A 429 -13.09 -14.84 -4.39
CA VAL A 429 -12.55 -14.91 -3.03
C VAL A 429 -12.41 -13.49 -2.53
N ARG A 430 -12.97 -13.19 -1.38
CA ARG A 430 -12.93 -11.88 -0.77
C ARG A 430 -12.38 -11.97 0.64
N LEU A 431 -11.47 -11.08 1.01
CA LEU A 431 -11.17 -10.86 2.42
C LEU A 431 -11.93 -9.66 2.92
N GLU A 432 -12.47 -9.75 4.12
CA GLU A 432 -13.11 -8.65 4.81
C GLU A 432 -12.42 -8.40 6.15
N PHE A 433 -12.07 -7.15 6.40
CA PHE A 433 -11.51 -6.71 7.66
C PHE A 433 -12.54 -5.85 8.38
N PHE A 434 -12.93 -6.23 9.60
CA PHE A 434 -13.94 -5.54 10.39
C PHE A 434 -13.34 -4.90 11.64
N ASP A 435 -13.92 -3.76 12.01
CA ASP A 435 -13.70 -3.13 13.31
C ASP A 435 -14.81 -3.55 14.28
N ARG A 436 -14.45 -3.97 15.50
CA ARG A 436 -15.39 -4.43 16.53
C ARG A 436 -16.27 -3.29 17.09
N GLU A 437 -15.82 -2.04 17.01
CA GLU A 437 -16.54 -0.90 17.63
C GLU A 437 -17.52 -0.17 16.69
N GLY A 438 -17.58 -0.56 15.41
CA GLY A 438 -18.48 0.03 14.41
C GLY A 438 -19.96 -0.37 14.56
N ARG A 439 -20.63 0.05 15.65
CA ARG A 439 -22.11 0.08 15.71
C ARG A 439 -22.64 1.18 14.80
N GLY A 440 -22.65 0.91 13.49
CA GLY A 440 -23.24 1.79 12.49
C GLY A 440 -22.66 1.50 11.12
N ALA A 441 -23.45 0.84 10.26
CA ALA A 441 -23.12 0.53 8.86
C ALA A 441 -22.97 1.76 7.95
N ARG A 442 -22.60 2.92 8.49
CA ARG A 442 -22.32 4.17 7.77
C ARG A 442 -20.96 4.80 8.11
N SER A 443 -20.16 4.23 9.01
CA SER A 443 -18.74 4.60 9.20
C SER A 443 -17.77 3.59 8.56
N GLY A 444 -18.03 3.25 7.29
CA GLY A 444 -17.05 3.32 6.19
C GLY A 444 -15.68 2.62 6.18
N LEU A 445 -15.30 1.72 7.08
CA LEU A 445 -13.95 1.09 7.02
C LEU A 445 -13.93 -0.43 7.14
N GLY A 446 -14.95 -1.11 6.59
CA GLY A 446 -14.81 -2.50 6.20
C GLY A 446 -13.97 -2.58 4.92
N HIS A 447 -12.70 -2.97 5.01
CA HIS A 447 -11.88 -3.16 3.81
C HIS A 447 -12.18 -4.55 3.25
N SER A 448 -12.74 -4.59 2.03
CA SER A 448 -12.90 -5.84 1.31
C SER A 448 -11.95 -5.93 0.12
N LEU A 449 -11.13 -6.96 0.11
CA LEU A 449 -10.29 -7.29 -1.04
C LEU A 449 -10.93 -8.42 -1.82
N THR A 450 -11.31 -8.19 -3.07
CA THR A 450 -11.74 -9.27 -3.98
C THR A 450 -10.52 -9.75 -4.77
N LEU A 451 -10.11 -11.00 -4.55
CA LEU A 451 -9.04 -11.67 -5.29
C LEU A 451 -9.53 -12.05 -6.70
N PRO A 452 -8.60 -12.32 -7.64
CA PRO A 452 -8.93 -12.81 -8.97
C PRO A 452 -9.87 -14.02 -8.90
N SER A 453 -10.91 -14.00 -9.74
CA SER A 453 -11.91 -15.06 -9.72
C SER A 453 -11.32 -16.38 -10.20
N LEU A 454 -11.33 -17.40 -9.35
CA LEU A 454 -10.99 -18.77 -9.75
C LEU A 454 -12.15 -19.34 -10.58
N GLN A 455 -11.88 -20.20 -11.57
CA GLN A 455 -12.96 -20.93 -12.23
C GLN A 455 -13.20 -22.26 -11.52
N LEU A 456 -14.43 -22.45 -11.04
CA LEU A 456 -14.93 -23.76 -10.62
C LEU A 456 -15.32 -24.55 -11.86
N ARG A 457 -14.81 -25.78 -11.95
CA ARG A 457 -15.09 -26.72 -13.05
C ARG A 457 -16.38 -27.49 -12.83
N ASN A 458 -16.79 -27.63 -11.57
CA ASN A 458 -18.09 -28.15 -11.16
C ASN A 458 -18.46 -27.48 -9.84
N VAL A 459 -19.26 -26.41 -9.91
CA VAL A 459 -19.58 -25.56 -8.76
C VAL A 459 -20.03 -26.37 -7.55
N ARG A 460 -20.89 -27.39 -7.74
CA ARG A 460 -21.39 -28.22 -6.65
C ARG A 460 -20.31 -29.09 -6.01
N LYS A 461 -19.58 -29.86 -6.81
CA LYS A 461 -18.53 -30.77 -6.32
C LYS A 461 -17.39 -29.99 -5.66
N ASP A 462 -17.00 -28.88 -6.28
CA ASP A 462 -15.94 -28.01 -5.78
C ASP A 462 -16.38 -27.34 -4.45
N TRP A 463 -17.64 -26.93 -4.29
CA TRP A 463 -18.18 -26.44 -3.02
C TRP A 463 -18.27 -27.52 -1.93
N GLU A 464 -18.67 -28.75 -2.26
CA GLU A 464 -18.69 -29.87 -1.31
C GLU A 464 -17.27 -30.16 -0.78
N GLU A 465 -16.25 -30.07 -1.64
CA GLU A 465 -14.84 -30.24 -1.28
C GLU A 465 -14.30 -29.07 -0.44
N ILE A 466 -14.67 -27.83 -0.79
CA ILE A 466 -14.38 -26.64 0.04
C ILE A 466 -15.01 -26.79 1.43
N LEU A 467 -16.29 -27.14 1.55
CA LEU A 467 -16.91 -27.29 2.87
C LEU A 467 -16.29 -28.43 3.69
N LYS A 468 -15.93 -29.55 3.04
CA LYS A 468 -15.28 -30.69 3.70
C LYS A 468 -13.90 -30.35 4.23
N SER A 469 -13.10 -29.58 3.49
CA SER A 469 -11.76 -29.14 3.91
C SER A 469 -11.79 -28.13 5.04
N TYR A 470 -12.88 -27.37 5.21
CA TYR A 470 -13.03 -26.37 6.27
C TYR A 470 -13.67 -26.92 7.57
N GLY A 471 -14.05 -28.20 7.61
CA GLY A 471 -14.33 -28.96 8.83
C GLY A 471 -15.61 -28.60 9.61
N GLY A 472 -16.45 -27.69 9.10
CA GLY A 472 -17.63 -27.19 9.82
C GLY A 472 -18.91 -27.95 9.48
N ARG A 473 -19.76 -28.19 10.50
CA ARG A 473 -21.20 -28.37 10.27
C ARG A 473 -21.73 -27.07 9.67
N VAL A 474 -22.35 -27.14 8.49
CA VAL A 474 -23.01 -25.98 7.87
C VAL A 474 -24.12 -25.51 8.81
N VAL A 475 -23.93 -24.36 9.46
CA VAL A 475 -25.02 -23.64 10.10
C VAL A 475 -25.65 -22.78 9.01
N GLU A 476 -26.82 -23.20 8.51
CA GLU A 476 -27.65 -22.34 7.67
C GLU A 476 -28.11 -21.16 8.53
N THR A 477 -27.40 -20.04 8.47
CA THR A 477 -27.98 -18.77 8.91
C THR A 477 -29.04 -18.40 7.89
N GLY A 478 -30.29 -18.78 8.17
CA GLY A 478 -31.44 -18.32 7.43
C GLY A 478 -31.38 -16.79 7.31
N ALA A 479 -31.48 -16.30 6.07
CA ALA A 479 -31.56 -14.91 5.64
C ALA A 479 -31.29 -13.85 6.73
N ASP A 480 -30.13 -13.19 6.67
CA ASP A 480 -29.92 -11.93 7.38
C ASP A 480 -31.06 -10.93 7.00
N PRO A 481 -31.85 -10.40 7.96
CA PRO A 481 -32.99 -9.51 7.67
C PRO A 481 -32.62 -8.16 7.04
N ARG A 482 -31.36 -7.94 6.62
CA ARG A 482 -30.84 -6.64 6.19
C ARG A 482 -30.71 -6.47 4.67
N ARG A 483 -31.23 -7.42 3.89
CA ARG A 483 -31.49 -7.24 2.45
C ARG A 483 -32.98 -7.34 2.16
N SER A 484 -33.74 -6.33 2.56
CA SER A 484 -34.98 -6.00 1.86
C SER A 484 -35.14 -4.48 1.86
N GLN A 485 -35.51 -3.92 0.72
CA GLN A 485 -35.68 -2.49 0.41
C GLN A 485 -34.41 -1.72 0.01
N ALA A 486 -33.88 -2.00 -1.17
CA ALA A 486 -33.26 -0.97 -2.01
C ALA A 486 -33.34 -1.28 -3.51
N ASP A 487 -33.58 -2.54 -3.90
CA ASP A 487 -33.75 -2.93 -5.30
C ASP A 487 -35.04 -3.76 -5.50
N GLN A 488 -36.20 -3.12 -5.39
CA GLN A 488 -37.44 -3.60 -6.01
C GLN A 488 -38.26 -2.40 -6.51
N GLN A 489 -38.17 -2.18 -7.82
CA GLN A 489 -39.18 -1.64 -8.74
C GLN A 489 -40.09 -0.49 -8.28
N SER A 490 -40.09 0.58 -9.09
CA SER A 490 -41.35 1.15 -9.58
C SER A 490 -41.21 1.56 -11.05
N PRO A 491 -42.01 0.98 -11.96
CA PRO A 491 -42.34 1.55 -13.26
C PRO A 491 -43.58 2.47 -13.13
N HIS A 492 -43.71 3.43 -14.06
CA HIS A 492 -44.81 4.41 -14.21
C HIS A 492 -44.87 5.48 -13.10
N VAL A 493 -44.87 6.80 -13.36
CA VAL A 493 -45.39 7.64 -14.46
C VAL A 493 -44.38 8.74 -14.79
#